data_AF-A0A2W6U0L7-F1
#
_entry.id   AF-A0A2W6U0L7-F1
#
_cell.length_a   1.000
_cell.length_b   1.000
_cell.length_c   1.000
_cell.angle_alpha   90.00
_cell.angle_beta   90.00
_cell.angle_gamma   90.00
#
_symmetry.space_group_name_H-M   'P 1'
#
loop_
_entity.id
_entity.type
_entity.pdbx_description
1 polymer ?
#
loop_
_entity_poly.entity_id
_entity_poly.type
_entity_poly.pdbx_seq_one_letter_code
_entity_poly.pdbx_strand_id
1 'polypeptide(L)'
;MSKILIIMHNYAGISDLIKRNLKDLHYDNVDFMLYSEEKFRYKNLGEKLTNLYRKIFLGDKKYKEKLRTSFIENTLLQKARNLPEYDTILMMTTEFFSDEFISVIRTKTKKLIGNHWDGLKRTPNIYPKLKFFDKFFVFDPDDVDEQKNIFFLTNFFFTFEEANDSAKIENDVFYIGTYVEERFKALKKISENLSLKKISQKILLFSWDKREKDGEIVFT
;
A
#
# COMPACT_ATOMS: atom_id res chain seq x y z
N MET A 1 28.64 4.09 2.55
CA MET A 1 27.29 4.44 2.05
C MET A 1 26.28 4.14 3.16
N SER A 2 25.30 5.00 3.39
CA SER A 2 24.29 4.81 4.44
C SER A 2 23.46 3.54 4.20
N LYS A 3 23.23 2.75 5.25
CA LYS A 3 22.38 1.56 5.21
C LYS A 3 20.94 1.93 5.55
N ILE A 4 20.01 1.63 4.65
CA ILE A 4 18.59 2.01 4.75
C ILE A 4 17.71 0.77 4.86
N LEU A 5 16.68 0.82 5.70
CA LEU A 5 15.59 -0.16 5.69
C LEU A 5 14.29 0.52 5.26
N ILE A 6 13.60 -0.05 4.28
CA ILE A 6 12.25 0.35 3.90
C ILE A 6 11.25 -0.66 4.45
N ILE A 7 10.31 -0.17 5.26
CA ILE A 7 9.21 -0.95 5.82
C ILE A 7 7.92 -0.52 5.13
N MET A 8 7.19 -1.46 4.53
CA MET A 8 5.98 -1.14 3.79
C MET A 8 4.99 -2.30 3.70
N HIS A 9 3.75 -2.01 3.31
CA HIS A 9 2.80 -3.05 2.93
C HIS A 9 3.11 -3.55 1.52
N ASN A 10 3.01 -4.86 1.29
CA ASN A 10 3.15 -5.40 -0.06
C ASN A 10 1.81 -5.27 -0.81
N TYR A 11 1.62 -4.16 -1.51
CA TYR A 11 0.42 -3.92 -2.31
C TYR A 11 0.76 -3.91 -3.82
N ALA A 12 0.00 -4.68 -4.60
CA ALA A 12 0.01 -4.66 -6.07
C ALA A 12 1.39 -4.72 -6.76
N GLY A 13 2.39 -5.36 -6.14
CA GLY A 13 3.75 -5.44 -6.69
C GLY A 13 4.57 -4.15 -6.61
N ILE A 14 4.05 -3.08 -5.97
CA ILE A 14 4.74 -1.80 -5.85
C ILE A 14 6.09 -1.95 -5.14
N SER A 15 6.19 -2.84 -4.15
CA SER A 15 7.45 -3.09 -3.45
C SER A 15 8.56 -3.61 -4.38
N ASP A 16 8.21 -4.41 -5.38
CA ASP A 16 9.16 -4.93 -6.36
C ASP A 16 9.55 -3.86 -7.40
N LEU A 17 8.62 -2.99 -7.77
CA LEU A 17 8.91 -1.82 -8.61
C LEU A 17 9.84 -0.83 -7.91
N ILE A 18 9.65 -0.58 -6.61
CA ILE A 18 10.58 0.24 -5.80
C ILE A 18 11.96 -0.39 -5.78
N LYS A 19 12.07 -1.70 -5.49
CA LYS A 19 13.37 -2.41 -5.49
C LYS A 19 14.08 -2.28 -6.84
N ARG A 20 13.36 -2.50 -7.96
CA ARG A 20 13.90 -2.33 -9.32
C ARG A 20 14.42 -0.90 -9.51
N ASN A 21 13.58 0.09 -9.24
CA ASN A 21 13.93 1.49 -9.48
C ASN A 21 15.13 1.94 -8.64
N LEU A 22 15.21 1.50 -7.37
CA LEU A 22 16.36 1.81 -6.51
C LEU A 22 17.65 1.17 -7.04
N LYS A 23 17.58 -0.06 -7.55
CA LYS A 23 18.72 -0.71 -8.20
C LYS A 23 19.18 0.05 -9.45
N ASP A 24 18.22 0.47 -10.29
CA ASP A 24 18.52 1.24 -11.51
C ASP A 24 19.11 2.63 -11.17
N LEU A 25 18.78 3.18 -10.01
CA LEU A 25 19.35 4.41 -9.45
C LEU A 25 20.65 4.20 -8.63
N HIS A 26 21.22 2.99 -8.64
CA HIS A 26 22.46 2.64 -7.90
C HIS A 26 22.38 2.77 -6.37
N TYR A 27 21.20 2.53 -5.78
CA TYR A 27 21.04 2.37 -4.34
C TYR A 27 21.21 0.91 -3.92
N ASP A 28 22.44 0.51 -3.63
CA ASP A 28 22.79 -0.90 -3.34
C ASP A 28 22.58 -1.32 -1.87
N ASN A 29 22.48 -0.36 -0.93
CA ASN A 29 22.41 -0.61 0.51
C ASN A 29 21.00 -0.40 1.10
N VAL A 30 19.98 -0.95 0.45
CA VAL A 30 18.58 -0.82 0.88
C VAL A 30 17.95 -2.19 1.14
N ASP A 31 17.66 -2.46 2.40
CA ASP A 31 16.91 -3.65 2.82
C ASP A 31 15.41 -3.36 2.85
N PHE A 32 14.58 -4.42 2.80
CA PHE A 32 13.12 -4.32 2.83
C PHE A 32 12.52 -5.22 3.91
N MET A 33 11.49 -4.71 4.59
CA MET A 33 10.60 -5.50 5.44
C MET A 33 9.15 -5.26 5.03
N LEU A 34 8.48 -6.33 4.59
CA LEU A 34 7.12 -6.25 4.05
C LEU A 34 6.09 -6.76 5.07
N TYR A 35 4.98 -6.03 5.19
CA TYR A 35 3.84 -6.50 5.97
C TYR A 35 3.30 -7.80 5.38
N SER A 36 3.10 -8.81 6.25
CA SER A 36 2.49 -10.10 5.90
C SER A 36 3.19 -10.85 4.74
N GLU A 37 4.51 -10.76 4.63
CA GLU A 37 5.28 -11.56 3.66
C GLU A 37 5.11 -13.08 3.89
N GLU A 38 4.99 -13.48 5.15
CA GLU A 38 4.82 -14.89 5.52
C GLU A 38 3.37 -15.35 5.40
N LYS A 39 3.18 -16.53 4.81
CA LYS A 39 1.86 -17.17 4.71
C LYS A 39 1.39 -17.61 6.10
N PHE A 40 0.21 -17.18 6.50
CA PHE A 40 -0.42 -17.56 7.77
C PHE A 40 -0.44 -19.08 7.99
N ARG A 41 -0.07 -19.49 9.20
CA ARG A 41 -0.14 -20.88 9.67
C ARG A 41 -0.72 -20.90 11.08
N TYR A 42 -1.56 -21.88 11.37
CA TYR A 42 -1.98 -22.13 12.75
C TYR A 42 -0.79 -22.58 13.58
N LYS A 43 -0.74 -22.17 14.83
CA LYS A 43 0.31 -22.55 15.78
C LYS A 43 0.32 -24.05 16.03
N ASN A 44 -0.86 -24.67 16.12
CA ASN A 44 -1.04 -26.10 16.34
C ASN A 44 -2.44 -26.59 15.89
N LEU A 45 -2.65 -27.92 15.97
CA LEU A 45 -3.92 -28.55 15.63
C LEU A 45 -5.08 -28.11 16.54
N GLY A 46 -4.81 -27.83 17.81
CA GLY A 46 -5.82 -27.36 18.77
C GLY A 46 -6.42 -26.01 18.37
N GLU A 47 -5.60 -25.10 17.84
CA GLU A 47 -6.04 -23.80 17.32
C GLU A 47 -6.95 -23.95 16.10
N LYS A 48 -6.64 -24.92 15.23
CA LYS A 48 -7.48 -25.27 14.06
C LYS A 48 -8.84 -25.82 14.49
N LEU A 49 -8.87 -26.71 15.49
CA LEU A 49 -10.10 -27.26 16.07
C LEU A 49 -10.93 -26.18 16.76
N THR A 50 -10.28 -25.30 17.52
CA THR A 50 -10.94 -24.17 18.20
C THR A 50 -11.59 -23.23 17.19
N ASN A 51 -10.89 -22.93 16.08
CA ASN A 51 -11.46 -22.12 15.00
C ASN A 51 -12.67 -22.80 14.35
N LEU A 52 -12.59 -24.11 14.10
CA LEU A 52 -13.71 -24.88 13.55
C LEU A 52 -14.92 -24.84 14.49
N TYR A 53 -14.69 -25.09 15.78
CA TYR A 53 -15.73 -25.05 16.80
C TYR A 53 -16.39 -23.66 16.88
N ARG A 54 -15.58 -22.61 17.01
CA ARG A 54 -16.06 -21.21 17.06
C ARG A 54 -16.86 -20.83 15.82
N LYS A 55 -16.41 -21.26 14.64
CA LYS A 55 -17.10 -20.97 13.39
C LYS A 55 -18.45 -21.67 13.28
N ILE A 56 -18.53 -22.94 13.68
CA ILE A 56 -19.72 -23.79 13.51
C ILE A 56 -20.74 -23.58 14.64
N PHE A 57 -20.28 -23.63 15.89
CA PHE A 57 -21.17 -23.62 17.06
C PHE A 57 -21.41 -22.24 17.64
N LEU A 58 -20.45 -21.31 17.50
CA LEU A 58 -20.55 -19.95 18.04
C LEU A 58 -20.80 -18.89 16.96
N GLY A 59 -20.84 -19.29 15.68
CA GLY A 59 -21.00 -18.36 14.55
C GLY A 59 -19.87 -17.33 14.40
N ASP A 60 -18.76 -17.47 15.14
CA ASP A 60 -17.66 -16.51 15.16
C ASP A 60 -16.76 -16.71 13.94
N LYS A 61 -17.13 -16.03 12.85
CA LYS A 61 -16.38 -16.01 11.59
C LYS A 61 -15.12 -15.13 11.66
N LYS A 62 -14.97 -14.29 12.70
CA LYS A 62 -13.86 -13.32 12.83
C LYS A 62 -12.64 -13.91 13.54
N TYR A 63 -12.79 -15.02 14.25
CA TYR A 63 -11.70 -15.67 14.99
C TYR A 63 -10.46 -15.97 14.13
N LYS A 64 -10.64 -16.47 12.89
CA LYS A 64 -9.53 -16.76 11.97
C LYS A 64 -8.74 -15.49 11.62
N GLU A 65 -9.42 -14.37 11.37
CA GLU A 65 -8.75 -13.10 11.07
C GLU A 65 -7.96 -12.61 12.29
N LYS A 66 -8.49 -12.75 13.51
CA LYS A 66 -7.75 -12.45 14.73
C LYS A 66 -6.46 -13.27 14.84
N LEU A 67 -6.54 -14.58 14.59
CA LEU A 67 -5.35 -15.45 14.59
C LEU A 67 -4.34 -15.02 13.52
N ARG A 68 -4.81 -14.64 12.34
CA ARG A 68 -3.97 -14.14 11.25
C ARG A 68 -3.25 -12.85 11.64
N THR A 69 -3.96 -11.87 12.21
CA THR A 69 -3.37 -10.62 12.68
C THR A 69 -2.33 -10.89 13.77
N SER A 70 -2.65 -11.73 14.77
CA SER A 70 -1.68 -12.12 15.81
C SER A 70 -0.45 -12.83 15.24
N PHE A 71 -0.61 -13.69 14.23
CA PHE A 71 0.52 -14.34 13.57
C PHE A 71 1.42 -13.32 12.87
N ILE A 72 0.85 -12.42 12.07
CA ILE A 72 1.59 -11.38 11.35
C ILE A 72 2.35 -10.49 12.35
N GLU A 73 1.69 -10.03 13.41
CA GLU A 73 2.28 -9.19 14.45
C GLU A 73 3.49 -9.87 15.11
N ASN A 74 3.33 -11.12 15.54
CA ASN A 74 4.42 -11.88 16.18
C ASN A 74 5.60 -12.11 15.24
N THR A 75 5.33 -12.46 13.98
CA THR A 75 6.38 -12.62 12.96
C THR A 75 7.13 -11.31 12.74
N LEU A 76 6.41 -10.19 12.59
CA LEU A 76 7.01 -8.87 12.40
C LEU A 76 7.86 -8.46 13.60
N LEU A 77 7.37 -8.66 14.83
CA LEU A 77 8.13 -8.37 16.05
C LEU A 77 9.39 -9.22 16.18
N GLN A 78 9.31 -10.52 15.84
CA GLN A 78 10.50 -11.39 15.84
C GLN A 78 11.54 -10.92 14.82
N LYS A 79 11.11 -10.60 13.59
CA LYS A 79 12.00 -10.04 12.57
C LYS A 79 12.62 -8.73 13.05
N ALA A 80 11.80 -7.80 13.55
CA ALA A 80 12.23 -6.49 14.03
C ALA A 80 13.27 -6.59 15.16
N ARG A 81 13.08 -7.49 16.13
CA ARG A 81 14.04 -7.70 17.23
C ARG A 81 15.40 -8.18 16.75
N ASN A 82 15.43 -9.00 15.69
CA ASN A 82 16.64 -9.56 15.10
C ASN A 82 17.29 -8.67 14.03
N LEU A 83 16.69 -7.51 13.71
CA LEU A 83 17.30 -6.57 12.77
C LEU A 83 18.63 -6.02 13.31
N PRO A 84 19.62 -5.81 12.42
CA PRO A 84 20.77 -4.98 12.73
C PRO A 84 20.35 -3.50 12.87
N GLU A 85 21.29 -2.65 13.26
CA GLU A 85 21.09 -1.21 13.19
C GLU A 85 21.15 -0.69 11.75
N TYR A 86 20.37 0.36 11.48
CA TYR A 86 20.31 1.07 10.20
C TYR A 86 20.54 2.57 10.42
N ASP A 87 21.22 3.22 9.48
CA ASP A 87 21.42 4.67 9.50
C ASP A 87 20.10 5.42 9.36
N THR A 88 19.15 4.85 8.60
CA THR A 88 17.80 5.38 8.44
C THR A 88 16.81 4.25 8.21
N ILE A 89 15.65 4.34 8.85
CA ILE A 89 14.50 3.48 8.55
C ILE A 89 13.38 4.35 8.02
N LEU A 90 12.82 3.95 6.88
CA LEU A 90 11.69 4.60 6.23
C LEU A 90 10.46 3.70 6.31
N MET A 91 9.38 4.20 6.91
CA MET A 91 8.08 3.50 6.92
C MET A 91 7.13 4.15 5.92
N MET A 92 6.86 3.47 4.80
CA MET A 92 5.99 3.96 3.70
C MET A 92 4.49 3.86 4.01
N THR A 93 4.15 3.17 5.10
CA THR A 93 2.79 3.06 5.64
C THR A 93 2.91 2.71 7.10
N THR A 94 2.02 3.25 7.93
CA THR A 94 2.08 3.07 9.38
C THR A 94 0.76 2.59 9.97
N GLU A 95 -0.34 2.63 9.23
CA GLU A 95 -1.66 2.21 9.73
C GLU A 95 -1.70 0.72 10.11
N PHE A 96 -0.92 -0.14 9.44
CA PHE A 96 -0.90 -1.59 9.66
C PHE A 96 -0.03 -2.07 10.82
N PHE A 97 0.89 -1.22 11.31
CA PHE A 97 1.88 -1.62 12.30
C PHE A 97 1.46 -1.20 13.71
N SER A 98 1.66 -2.07 14.70
CA SER A 98 1.35 -1.74 16.10
C SER A 98 2.34 -0.72 16.68
N ASP A 99 1.93 -0.04 17.76
CA ASP A 99 2.83 0.82 18.54
C ASP A 99 4.03 0.03 19.10
N GLU A 100 3.84 -1.25 19.47
CA GLU A 100 4.93 -2.12 19.94
C GLU A 100 5.96 -2.34 18.83
N PHE A 101 5.50 -2.69 17.63
CA PHE A 101 6.38 -2.88 16.48
C PHE A 101 7.17 -1.62 16.17
N ILE A 102 6.51 -0.46 16.08
CA ILE A 102 7.16 0.81 15.77
C ILE A 102 8.16 1.18 16.88
N SER A 103 7.84 0.91 18.15
CA SER A 103 8.77 1.11 19.26
C SER A 103 10.02 0.25 19.13
N VAL A 104 9.88 -1.03 18.75
CA VAL A 104 11.04 -1.90 18.48
C VAL A 104 11.85 -1.35 17.31
N ILE A 105 11.22 -0.96 16.20
CA ILE A 105 11.89 -0.38 15.03
C ILE A 105 12.66 0.90 15.40
N ARG A 106 12.09 1.76 16.26
CA ARG A 106 12.75 2.97 16.74
C ARG A 106 14.07 2.68 17.45
N THR A 107 14.22 1.52 18.10
CA THR A 107 15.50 1.12 18.72
C THR A 107 16.56 0.70 17.71
N LYS A 108 16.20 0.46 16.44
CA LYS A 108 17.09 -0.02 15.38
C LYS A 108 17.67 1.08 14.50
N THR A 109 17.37 2.34 14.80
CA THR A 109 17.91 3.48 14.06
C THR A 109 17.89 4.76 14.88
N LYS A 110 18.79 5.68 14.53
CA LYS A 110 18.76 7.07 15.04
C LYS A 110 17.84 7.98 14.22
N LYS A 111 17.40 7.54 13.05
CA LYS A 111 16.59 8.33 12.11
C LYS A 111 15.44 7.50 11.56
N LEU A 112 14.27 7.63 12.18
CA LEU A 112 13.03 6.98 11.79
C LEU A 112 12.12 7.98 11.07
N ILE A 113 11.87 7.74 9.78
CA ILE A 113 11.07 8.61 8.92
C ILE A 113 9.78 7.90 8.52
N GLY A 114 8.65 8.59 8.67
CA GLY A 114 7.36 8.15 8.13
C GLY A 114 7.10 8.83 6.80
N ASN A 115 6.63 8.10 5.80
CA ASN A 115 6.16 8.65 4.54
C ASN A 115 4.81 8.00 4.22
N HIS A 116 3.71 8.72 4.42
CA HIS A 116 2.37 8.19 4.21
C HIS A 116 1.82 8.63 2.85
N TRP A 117 1.61 7.64 1.98
CA TRP A 117 1.16 7.83 0.60
C TRP A 117 -0.37 7.89 0.40
N ASP A 118 -1.17 7.78 1.46
CA ASP A 118 -2.64 7.94 1.45
C ASP A 118 -3.03 9.16 2.30
N GLY A 119 -4.26 9.65 2.19
CA GLY A 119 -4.71 10.85 2.90
C GLY A 119 -5.04 10.56 4.36
N LEU A 120 -4.58 11.40 5.29
CA LEU A 120 -4.76 11.22 6.74
C LEU A 120 -6.23 11.22 7.18
N LYS A 121 -7.12 11.87 6.42
CA LYS A 121 -8.57 11.81 6.64
C LYS A 121 -9.11 10.38 6.59
N ARG A 122 -8.46 9.47 5.85
CA ARG A 122 -8.84 8.05 5.72
C ARG A 122 -8.21 7.18 6.81
N THR A 123 -7.13 7.65 7.42
CA THR A 123 -6.27 6.89 8.36
C THR A 123 -6.01 7.65 9.68
N PRO A 124 -7.06 8.04 10.42
CA PRO A 124 -6.90 8.83 11.65
C PRO A 124 -6.14 8.10 12.77
N ASN A 125 -5.99 6.77 12.67
CA ASN A 125 -5.19 5.98 13.60
C ASN A 125 -3.67 6.24 13.50
N ILE A 126 -3.22 7.06 12.55
CA ILE A 126 -1.81 7.46 12.40
C ILE A 126 -1.42 8.55 13.40
N TYR A 127 -2.33 9.46 13.77
CA TYR A 127 -1.99 10.61 14.64
C TYR A 127 -1.29 10.22 15.95
N PRO A 128 -1.74 9.20 16.71
CA PRO A 128 -1.04 8.79 17.94
C PRO A 128 0.36 8.21 17.71
N LYS A 129 0.68 7.79 16.47
CA LYS A 129 1.94 7.16 16.09
C LYS A 129 3.00 8.18 15.65
N LEU A 130 2.62 9.42 15.37
CA LEU A 130 3.56 10.48 14.94
C LEU A 130 4.71 10.69 15.93
N LYS A 131 4.47 10.46 17.22
CA LYS A 131 5.45 10.53 18.32
C LYS A 131 6.68 9.63 18.13
N PHE A 132 6.59 8.60 17.30
CA PHE A 132 7.71 7.69 17.07
C PHE A 132 8.70 8.20 16.01
N PHE A 133 8.27 9.11 15.14
CA PHE A 133 9.02 9.51 13.95
C PHE A 133 9.78 10.81 14.17
N ASP A 134 10.97 10.91 13.60
CA ASP A 134 11.74 12.17 13.59
C ASP A 134 11.18 13.17 12.58
N LYS A 135 10.64 12.66 11.47
CA LYS A 135 9.81 13.42 10.52
C LYS A 135 8.75 12.51 9.93
N PHE A 136 7.55 13.05 9.75
CA PHE A 136 6.46 12.35 9.08
C PHE A 136 6.03 13.12 7.84
N PHE A 137 6.02 12.47 6.69
CA PHE A 137 5.69 13.09 5.41
C PHE A 137 4.33 12.64 4.89
N VAL A 138 3.59 13.57 4.28
CA VAL A 138 2.29 13.35 3.61
C VAL A 138 2.27 14.03 2.25
N PHE A 139 1.49 13.47 1.33
CA PHE A 139 1.39 13.99 -0.04
C PHE A 139 0.29 15.04 -0.24
N ASP A 140 -0.72 15.07 0.63
CA ASP A 140 -1.83 16.03 0.55
C ASP A 140 -1.44 17.31 1.32
N PRO A 141 -1.37 18.48 0.67
CA PRO A 141 -1.10 19.75 1.36
C PRO A 141 -2.09 20.06 2.49
N ASP A 142 -3.34 19.60 2.39
CA ASP A 142 -4.36 19.83 3.41
C ASP A 142 -4.09 19.06 4.71
N ASP A 143 -3.27 18.00 4.64
CA ASP A 143 -2.91 17.16 5.79
C ASP A 143 -1.63 17.65 6.50
N VAL A 144 -0.96 18.68 5.96
CA VAL A 144 0.30 19.22 6.51
C VAL A 144 0.05 19.98 7.81
N ASP A 145 0.85 19.66 8.83
CA ASP A 145 0.83 20.31 10.13
C ASP A 145 2.21 20.16 10.78
N GLU A 146 3.10 21.13 10.52
CA GLU A 146 4.47 21.08 11.02
C GLU A 146 4.53 21.13 12.55
N GLN A 147 3.54 21.74 13.22
CA GLN A 147 3.45 21.75 14.69
C GLN A 147 3.22 20.34 15.25
N LYS A 148 2.62 19.45 14.45
CA LYS A 148 2.44 18.03 14.75
C LYS A 148 3.46 17.12 14.09
N ASN A 149 4.58 17.64 13.59
CA ASN A 149 5.63 16.87 12.90
C ASN A 149 5.18 16.26 11.56
N ILE A 150 4.21 16.89 10.88
CA ILE A 150 3.69 16.45 9.59
C ILE A 150 4.13 17.43 8.50
N PHE A 151 4.94 16.96 7.56
CA PHE A 151 5.55 17.76 6.50
C PHE A 151 5.07 17.32 5.12
N PHE A 152 5.09 18.24 4.17
CA PHE A 152 4.76 17.94 2.79
C PHE A 152 5.89 17.15 2.09
N LEU A 153 5.53 16.10 1.37
CA LEU A 153 6.37 15.44 0.37
C LEU A 153 5.48 14.84 -0.71
N THR A 154 5.74 15.16 -1.97
CA THR A 154 4.98 14.58 -3.09
C THR A 154 5.09 13.06 -3.11
N ASN A 155 4.07 12.40 -3.67
CA ASN A 155 4.18 10.99 -4.04
C ASN A 155 5.32 10.76 -5.05
N PHE A 156 5.66 9.50 -5.26
CA PHE A 156 6.76 9.09 -6.14
C PHE A 156 6.24 8.47 -7.43
N PHE A 157 7.12 8.43 -8.42
CA PHE A 157 6.95 7.68 -9.67
C PHE A 157 8.26 6.95 -9.97
N PHE A 158 8.20 5.94 -10.85
CA PHE A 158 9.37 5.18 -11.25
C PHE A 158 10.00 5.77 -12.51
N THR A 159 11.33 5.73 -12.59
CA THR A 159 12.13 6.37 -13.64
C THR A 159 12.84 5.37 -14.54
N PHE A 160 12.67 4.06 -14.32
CA PHE A 160 13.21 3.06 -15.22
C PHE A 160 12.57 3.18 -16.60
N GLU A 161 13.36 2.97 -17.65
CA GLU A 161 12.85 2.99 -19.02
C GLU A 161 11.86 1.83 -19.22
N GLU A 162 10.71 2.16 -19.81
CA GLU A 162 9.78 1.17 -20.35
C GLU A 162 10.09 0.93 -21.82
N ALA A 163 10.05 -0.33 -22.26
CA ALA A 163 10.62 -0.74 -23.54
C ALA A 163 9.85 -0.28 -24.81
N ASN A 164 8.93 0.68 -24.73
CA ASN A 164 8.00 0.98 -25.83
C ASN A 164 7.77 2.48 -26.07
N ASP A 165 8.81 3.18 -26.53
CA ASP A 165 8.68 4.53 -27.10
C ASP A 165 8.00 4.56 -28.49
N SER A 166 7.63 3.40 -29.05
CA SER A 166 7.06 3.26 -30.39
C SER A 166 5.55 3.05 -30.42
N ALA A 167 4.86 3.13 -29.27
CA ALA A 167 3.41 2.95 -29.24
C ALA A 167 2.71 4.08 -30.02
N LYS A 168 1.97 3.71 -31.06
CA LYS A 168 1.15 4.65 -31.82
C LYS A 168 0.05 5.19 -30.90
N ILE A 169 -0.05 6.51 -30.78
CA ILE A 169 -1.15 7.16 -30.05
C ILE A 169 -2.40 7.03 -30.92
N GLU A 170 -3.34 6.20 -30.48
CA GLU A 170 -4.59 5.91 -31.21
C GLU A 170 -5.81 6.68 -30.69
N ASN A 171 -5.72 7.24 -29.48
CA ASN A 171 -6.85 7.88 -28.80
C ASN A 171 -6.44 9.24 -28.24
N ASP A 172 -7.33 10.22 -28.33
CA ASP A 172 -7.16 11.56 -27.77
C ASP A 172 -7.26 11.55 -26.24
N VAL A 173 -8.12 10.68 -25.71
CA VAL A 173 -8.39 10.56 -24.27
C VAL A 173 -8.18 9.11 -23.80
N PHE A 174 -7.50 8.96 -22.67
CA PHE A 174 -7.34 7.67 -22.01
C PHE A 174 -7.74 7.75 -20.53
N TYR A 175 -8.45 6.74 -20.05
CA TYR A 175 -8.75 6.55 -18.63
C TYR A 175 -8.41 5.13 -18.22
N ILE A 176 -7.71 4.98 -17.10
CA ILE A 176 -7.49 3.69 -16.44
C ILE A 176 -7.86 3.80 -14.97
N GLY A 177 -8.57 2.80 -14.44
CA GLY A 177 -8.86 2.77 -13.02
C GLY A 177 -9.70 1.58 -12.60
N THR A 178 -9.98 1.48 -11.31
CA THR A 178 -10.91 0.47 -10.79
C THR A 178 -12.36 0.95 -10.93
N TYR A 179 -13.23 0.05 -11.36
CA TYR A 179 -14.68 0.26 -11.37
C TYR A 179 -15.16 0.57 -9.95
N VAL A 180 -15.81 1.73 -9.81
CA VAL A 180 -16.51 2.16 -8.61
C VAL A 180 -17.81 2.77 -9.09
N GLU A 181 -18.95 2.25 -8.63
CA GLU A 181 -20.27 2.59 -9.16
C GLU A 181 -20.52 4.11 -9.17
N GLU A 182 -20.13 4.80 -8.09
CA GLU A 182 -20.29 6.25 -7.94
C GLU A 182 -19.52 7.01 -9.02
N ARG A 183 -18.30 6.57 -9.36
CA ARG A 183 -17.47 7.18 -10.40
C ARG A 183 -17.90 6.80 -11.81
N PHE A 184 -18.46 5.60 -11.98
CA PHE A 184 -18.87 5.11 -13.29
C PHE A 184 -19.94 5.99 -13.92
N LYS A 185 -20.90 6.50 -13.14
CA LYS A 185 -21.94 7.42 -13.65
C LYS A 185 -21.35 8.70 -14.24
N ALA A 186 -20.33 9.27 -13.59
CA ALA A 186 -19.64 10.45 -14.10
C ALA A 186 -18.79 10.11 -15.34
N LEU A 187 -18.06 9.00 -15.31
CA LEU A 187 -17.24 8.54 -16.42
C LEU A 187 -18.07 8.24 -17.67
N LYS A 188 -19.26 7.65 -17.51
CA LYS A 188 -20.22 7.42 -18.61
C LYS A 188 -20.65 8.73 -19.26
N LYS A 189 -21.01 9.74 -18.46
CA LYS A 189 -21.38 11.07 -18.98
C LYS A 189 -20.21 11.73 -19.72
N ILE A 190 -18.99 11.64 -19.19
CA ILE A 190 -17.79 12.16 -19.87
C ILE A 190 -17.64 11.46 -21.21
N SER A 191 -17.73 10.12 -21.23
CA SER A 191 -17.58 9.32 -22.43
C SER A 191 -18.61 9.65 -23.50
N GLU A 192 -19.89 9.76 -23.14
CA GLU A 192 -20.96 10.16 -24.06
C GLU A 192 -20.70 11.54 -24.68
N ASN A 193 -20.21 12.50 -23.88
CA ASN A 193 -19.85 13.84 -24.38
C ASN A 193 -18.65 13.82 -25.32
N LEU A 194 -17.64 12.98 -25.06
CA LEU A 194 -16.49 12.81 -25.94
C LEU A 194 -16.91 12.20 -27.29
N SER A 195 -17.77 11.18 -27.27
CA SER A 195 -18.32 10.56 -28.48
C SER A 195 -19.16 11.55 -29.31
N LEU A 196 -20.01 12.36 -28.68
CA LEU A 196 -20.79 13.40 -29.37
C LEU A 196 -19.89 14.44 -30.08
N LYS A 197 -18.72 14.71 -29.51
CA LYS A 197 -17.70 15.62 -30.08
C LYS A 197 -16.76 14.91 -31.06
N LYS A 198 -16.96 13.61 -31.32
CA LYS A 198 -16.10 12.76 -32.16
C LYS A 198 -14.64 12.74 -31.68
N ILE A 199 -14.43 12.80 -30.36
CA ILE A 199 -13.12 12.67 -29.73
C ILE A 199 -12.88 11.20 -29.43
N SER A 200 -11.75 10.67 -29.91
CA SER A 200 -11.39 9.26 -29.71
C SER A 200 -11.00 9.01 -28.25
N GLN A 201 -11.44 7.88 -27.70
CA GLN A 201 -11.25 7.60 -26.29
C GLN A 201 -11.06 6.12 -26.00
N LYS A 202 -10.25 5.81 -24.99
CA LYS A 202 -10.06 4.47 -24.46
C LYS A 202 -10.21 4.46 -22.95
N ILE A 203 -11.17 3.70 -22.45
CA ILE A 203 -11.50 3.59 -21.02
C ILE A 203 -11.26 2.14 -20.57
N LEU A 204 -10.29 1.93 -19.68
CA LEU A 204 -9.96 0.64 -19.08
C LEU A 204 -10.40 0.61 -17.61
N LEU A 205 -11.37 -0.24 -17.29
CA LEU A 205 -11.88 -0.42 -15.93
C LEU A 205 -11.56 -1.81 -15.39
N PHE A 206 -10.88 -1.86 -14.26
CA PHE A 206 -10.62 -3.09 -13.52
C PHE A 206 -11.71 -3.34 -12.46
N SER A 207 -12.23 -4.56 -12.35
CA SER A 207 -13.20 -4.94 -11.31
C SER A 207 -12.76 -6.24 -10.64
N TRP A 208 -12.90 -6.29 -9.30
CA TRP A 208 -12.63 -7.48 -8.50
C TRP A 208 -13.79 -8.49 -8.52
N ASP A 209 -14.97 -8.02 -8.92
CA ASP A 209 -16.17 -8.83 -9.00
C ASP A 209 -16.16 -9.58 -10.34
N LYS A 210 -16.19 -10.91 -10.29
CA LYS A 210 -16.45 -11.76 -11.47
C LYS A 210 -17.93 -11.68 -11.90
N ARG A 211 -18.57 -10.52 -11.77
CA ARG A 211 -19.85 -10.29 -12.42
C ARG A 211 -19.58 -10.34 -13.92
N GLU A 212 -20.43 -11.06 -14.66
CA GLU A 212 -20.37 -11.03 -16.12
C GLU A 212 -20.27 -9.57 -16.57
N LYS A 213 -19.40 -9.33 -17.56
CA LYS A 213 -19.37 -8.05 -18.25
C LYS A 213 -20.81 -7.72 -18.63
N ASP A 214 -21.40 -6.69 -18.03
CA ASP A 214 -22.53 -5.99 -18.66
C ASP A 214 -21.96 -5.34 -19.94
N GLY A 215 -21.71 -6.17 -20.95
CA GLY A 215 -21.01 -5.83 -22.18
C GLY A 215 -19.49 -5.70 -22.04
N GLU A 216 -18.76 -6.18 -23.04
CA GLU A 216 -17.60 -5.41 -23.46
C GLU A 216 -18.12 -4.06 -23.92
N ILE A 217 -17.82 -3.00 -23.16
CA ILE A 217 -18.03 -1.65 -23.67
C ILE A 217 -16.86 -1.38 -24.63
N VAL A 218 -16.96 -1.94 -25.82
CA VAL A 218 -16.17 -1.52 -26.97
C VAL A 218 -16.79 -0.19 -27.42
N PHE A 219 -16.14 0.91 -27.07
CA PHE A 219 -16.46 2.19 -27.67
C PHE A 219 -15.93 2.16 -29.10
N THR A 220 -16.81 1.88 -30.05
CA THR A 220 -16.57 2.13 -31.49
C THR A 220 -16.56 3.61 -31.78
#